data_AF-A0A921GPM2-F1
#
_entry.id   AF-A0A921GPM2-F1
#
_cell.length_a   1.000
_cell.length_b   1.000
_cell.length_c   1.000
_cell.angle_alpha   90.00
_cell.angle_beta   90.00
_cell.angle_gamma   90.00
#
_symmetry.space_group_name_H-M   'P 1'
#
loop_
_entity.id
_entity.type
_entity.pdbx_description
1 polymer ?
#
loop_
_entity_poly.entity_id
_entity_poly.type
_entity_poly.pdbx_seq_one_letter_code
_entity_poly.pdbx_strand_id
1 'polypeptide(L)'
;EVAEEAGISCTALRLLDMRALPEITYANGDRAQYLDICFLCEAEDSQRPFPADGENTEALWCPVEDLPPMNDRFREQLALALEDRAEARFRR
;
A
#
# COMPACT_ATOMS: atom_id res chain seq x y z
N GLU A 1 -7.46 -3.51 6.09
CA GLU A 1 -6.18 -2.86 5.69
C GLU A 1 -5.45 -2.25 6.89
N VAL A 2 -5.00 -0.99 6.91
CA VAL A 2 -4.01 -0.48 7.90
C VAL A 2 -4.36 -0.75 9.38
N ALA A 3 -5.60 -0.51 9.81
CA ALA A 3 -6.02 -0.76 11.20
C ALA A 3 -6.20 -2.25 11.50
N GLU A 4 -6.70 -3.03 10.54
CA GLU A 4 -6.96 -4.46 10.71
C GLU A 4 -5.66 -5.28 10.64
N GLU A 5 -4.78 -4.96 9.71
CA GLU A 5 -3.55 -5.71 9.45
C GLU A 5 -2.41 -5.32 10.38
N ALA A 6 -2.26 -4.01 10.67
CA ALA A 6 -1.12 -3.47 11.40
C ALA A 6 -1.48 -2.85 12.76
N GLY A 7 -2.76 -2.77 13.12
CA GLY A 7 -3.18 -2.11 14.37
C GLY A 7 -2.94 -0.60 14.39
N ILE A 8 -2.78 0.03 13.21
CA ILE A 8 -2.48 1.47 13.09
C ILE A 8 -3.72 2.23 12.62
N SER A 9 -4.06 3.29 13.35
CA SER A 9 -5.02 4.30 12.90
C SER A 9 -4.30 5.35 12.06
N CYS A 10 -4.87 5.70 10.91
CA CYS A 10 -4.25 6.66 10.01
C CYS A 10 -5.30 7.50 9.26
N THR A 11 -4.89 8.68 8.81
CA THR A 11 -5.66 9.53 7.92
C THR A 11 -5.06 9.47 6.52
N ALA A 12 -5.87 9.15 5.51
CA ALA A 12 -5.44 9.24 4.11
C ALA A 12 -5.31 10.71 3.71
N LEU A 13 -4.10 11.12 3.32
CA LEU A 13 -3.79 12.49 2.94
C LEU A 13 -3.95 12.72 1.43
N ARG A 14 -3.47 11.77 0.63
CA ARG A 14 -3.36 11.97 -0.82
C ARG A 14 -3.33 10.66 -1.60
N LEU A 15 -3.94 10.67 -2.79
CA LEU A 15 -3.76 9.60 -3.77
C LEU A 15 -2.39 9.74 -4.47
N LEU A 16 -1.56 8.71 -4.38
CA LEU A 16 -0.24 8.68 -5.01
C LEU A 16 -0.30 8.08 -6.43
N ASP A 17 -0.95 6.94 -6.57
CA ASP A 17 -0.93 6.13 -7.80
C ASP A 17 -2.24 5.36 -7.94
N MET A 18 -2.76 5.28 -9.16
CA MET A 18 -3.88 4.42 -9.53
C MET A 18 -3.53 3.68 -10.82
N ARG A 19 -3.65 2.35 -10.79
CA ARG A 19 -3.33 1.49 -11.92
C ARG A 19 -4.48 0.54 -12.21
N ALA A 20 -4.92 0.49 -13.46
CA ALA A 20 -5.71 -0.65 -13.91
C ALA A 20 -4.80 -1.85 -14.10
N LEU A 21 -5.15 -3.00 -13.52
CA LEU A 21 -4.44 -4.24 -13.75
C LEU A 21 -5.00 -4.97 -14.98
N PRO A 22 -4.21 -5.86 -15.62
CA PRO A 22 -4.73 -6.76 -16.64
C PRO A 22 -5.93 -7.55 -16.11
N GLU A 23 -6.89 -7.81 -16.99
CA GLU A 23 -8.03 -8.66 -16.63
C GLU A 23 -7.57 -10.08 -16.29
N ILE A 24 -8.15 -10.64 -15.24
CA ILE A 24 -7.90 -12.00 -14.78
C ILE A 24 -9.16 -12.83 -15.06
N THR A 25 -8.97 -13.99 -15.69
CA THR A 25 -10.02 -15.00 -15.81
C THR A 25 -9.78 -16.09 -14.77
N TYR A 26 -10.73 -16.28 -13.85
CA TYR A 26 -10.68 -17.31 -12.82
C TYR A 26 -11.09 -18.69 -13.38
N ALA A 27 -10.74 -19.75 -12.65
CA ALA A 27 -11.00 -21.13 -13.08
C ALA A 27 -12.49 -21.46 -13.29
N ASN A 28 -13.39 -20.70 -12.67
CA ASN A 28 -14.84 -20.81 -12.82
C ASN A 28 -15.40 -20.04 -14.05
N GLY A 29 -14.55 -19.33 -14.79
CA GLY A 29 -14.93 -18.53 -15.95
C GLY A 29 -15.23 -17.06 -15.66
N ASP A 30 -15.18 -16.63 -14.39
CA ASP A 30 -15.36 -15.23 -14.03
C ASP A 30 -14.22 -14.37 -14.54
N ARG A 31 -14.56 -13.17 -15.01
CA ARG A 31 -13.60 -12.18 -15.50
C ARG A 31 -13.64 -10.98 -14.58
N ALA A 32 -12.49 -10.61 -14.04
CA ALA A 32 -12.36 -9.46 -13.15
C ALA A 32 -11.21 -8.56 -13.61
N GLN A 33 -11.42 -7.25 -13.49
CA GLN A 33 -10.38 -6.25 -13.64
C GLN A 33 -10.24 -5.50 -12.31
N TYR A 34 -9.00 -5.47 -11.81
CA TYR A 34 -8.69 -4.85 -10.53
C TYR A 34 -8.06 -3.48 -10.74
N LEU A 35 -8.33 -2.58 -9.80
CA LEU A 35 -7.61 -1.32 -9.67
C LEU A 35 -6.67 -1.43 -8.47
N ASP A 36 -5.39 -1.14 -8.67
CA ASP A 36 -4.43 -0.95 -7.58
C ASP A 36 -4.35 0.56 -7.28
N ILE A 37 -4.64 0.92 -6.03
CA ILE A 37 -4.76 2.32 -5.59
C ILE A 37 -3.86 2.50 -4.37
N CYS A 38 -2.95 3.47 -4.43
CA CYS A 38 -2.00 3.76 -3.36
C CYS A 38 -2.26 5.13 -2.77
N PHE A 39 -2.48 5.19 -1.46
CA PHE A 39 -2.63 6.43 -0.70
C PHE A 39 -1.41 6.68 0.18
N LEU A 40 -1.01 7.95 0.27
CA LEU A 40 -0.15 8.42 1.34
C LEU A 40 -1.03 8.66 2.56
N CYS A 41 -0.65 8.07 3.68
CA CYS A 41 -1.37 8.19 4.95
C CYS A 41 -0.45 8.77 6.03
N GLU A 42 -1.06 9.49 6.96
CA GLU A 42 -0.44 9.92 8.21
C GLU A 42 -0.95 9.02 9.34
N ALA A 43 -0.05 8.30 10.00
CA ALA A 43 -0.38 7.47 11.15
C ALA A 43 -0.55 8.32 12.42
N GLU A 44 -1.42 7.88 13.33
CA GLU A 44 -1.52 8.53 14.64
C GLU A 44 -0.24 8.31 15.46
N ASP A 45 0.19 9.36 16.15
CA ASP A 45 1.38 9.33 16.99
C ASP A 45 1.32 8.23 18.05
N SER A 46 2.50 7.71 18.43
CA SER A 46 2.72 6.73 19.52
C SER A 46 2.23 5.29 19.29
N GLN A 47 1.54 4.99 18.20
CA GLN A 47 1.13 3.61 17.89
C GLN A 47 2.30 2.77 17.38
N ARG A 48 2.35 1.51 17.82
CA ARG A 48 3.33 0.52 17.37
C ARG A 48 2.63 -0.55 16.53
N PRO A 49 3.07 -0.80 15.29
CA PRO A 49 2.41 -1.78 14.44
C PRO A 49 2.65 -3.20 14.96
N PHE A 50 1.68 -4.06 14.72
CA PHE A 50 1.73 -5.50 14.99
C PHE A 50 0.74 -6.24 14.07
N PRO A 51 0.94 -7.53 13.75
CA PRO A 51 0.00 -8.28 12.91
C PRO A 51 -1.32 -8.50 13.66
N ALA A 52 -2.35 -7.73 13.32
CA ALA A 52 -3.55 -7.60 14.14
C ALA A 52 -4.69 -8.57 13.78
N ASP A 53 -4.81 -8.98 12.51
CA ASP A 53 -5.91 -9.82 12.00
C ASP A 53 -5.51 -11.27 11.67
N GLY A 54 -4.20 -11.56 11.67
CA GLY A 54 -3.66 -12.89 11.39
C GLY A 54 -3.33 -13.16 9.92
N GLU A 55 -3.47 -12.17 9.03
CA GLU A 55 -3.04 -12.31 7.64
C GLU A 55 -1.53 -12.15 7.48
N ASN A 56 -0.92 -11.31 8.31
CA ASN A 56 0.52 -11.02 8.31
C ASN A 56 1.25 -11.75 9.46
N THR A 57 2.53 -12.08 9.26
CA THR A 57 3.38 -12.62 10.33
C THR A 57 4.11 -11.52 11.12
N GLU A 58 4.25 -10.33 10.54
CA GLU A 58 4.97 -9.20 11.14
C GLU A 58 4.43 -7.87 10.57
N ALA A 59 4.46 -6.81 11.39
CA ALA A 59 4.26 -5.44 10.97
C ALA A 59 5.19 -4.54 11.79
N LEU A 60 5.98 -3.68 11.13
CA LEU A 60 6.99 -2.84 11.77
C LEU A 60 7.16 -1.48 11.09
N TRP A 61 7.73 -0.54 11.84
CA TRP A 61 8.29 0.69 11.27
C TRP A 61 9.74 0.44 10.85
N CYS A 62 10.10 0.83 9.63
CA CYS A 62 11.46 0.72 9.08
C CYS A 62 12.00 2.10 8.69
N PRO A 63 13.30 2.38 8.90
CA PRO A 63 13.97 3.50 8.25
C PRO A 63 13.91 3.34 6.72
N VAL A 64 13.78 4.45 5.99
CA VAL A 64 13.69 4.43 4.51
C VAL A 64 14.99 3.93 3.87
N GLU A 65 16.11 4.14 4.55
CA GLU A 65 17.44 3.70 4.16
C GLU A 65 17.74 2.22 4.49
N ASP A 66 16.88 1.55 5.27
CA ASP A 66 17.07 0.18 5.75
C ASP A 66 15.77 -0.63 5.63
N LEU A 67 15.25 -0.70 4.40
CA LEU A 67 14.00 -1.38 4.11
C LEU A 67 14.21 -2.89 3.89
N PRO A 68 13.26 -3.73 4.34
CA PRO A 68 13.28 -5.15 4.03
C PRO A 68 13.14 -5.41 2.52
N PRO A 69 13.41 -6.63 2.04
CA PRO A 69 13.17 -7.00 0.65
C PRO A 69 11.70 -6.79 0.27
N MET A 70 11.47 -5.91 -0.70
CA MET A 70 10.13 -5.65 -1.27
C MET A 70 10.04 -6.12 -2.71
N ASN A 71 8.83 -6.19 -3.26
CA ASN A 71 8.63 -6.31 -4.70
C ASN A 71 8.83 -4.94 -5.38
N ASP A 72 8.98 -4.93 -6.70
CA ASP A 72 9.21 -3.69 -7.46
C ASP A 72 8.03 -2.72 -7.37
N ARG A 73 6.81 -3.26 -7.27
CA ARG A 73 5.57 -2.52 -7.15
C ARG A 73 5.57 -1.58 -5.92
N PHE A 74 5.96 -2.09 -4.76
CA PHE A 74 6.05 -1.32 -3.52
C PHE A 74 7.25 -0.37 -3.51
N ARG A 75 8.39 -0.78 -4.09
CA ARG A 75 9.54 0.12 -4.28
C ARG A 75 9.18 1.36 -5.10
N GLU A 76 8.44 1.17 -6.19
CA GLU A 76 7.96 2.28 -7.01
C GLU A 76 7.04 3.21 -6.22
N GLN A 77 6.03 2.66 -5.52
CA GLN A 77 5.09 3.47 -4.73
C GLN A 77 5.78 4.26 -3.62
N LEU A 78 6.78 3.66 -2.95
CA LEU A 78 7.60 4.37 -1.98
C LEU A 78 8.37 5.53 -2.63
N ALA A 79 8.98 5.31 -3.81
CA ALA A 79 9.67 6.38 -4.52
C ALA A 79 8.70 7.54 -4.84
N LEU A 80 7.45 7.27 -5.23
CA LEU A 80 6.44 8.30 -5.44
C LEU A 80 6.10 9.07 -4.18
N ALA A 81 6.01 8.39 -3.04
CA ALA A 81 5.77 9.04 -1.76
C ALA A 81 6.92 10.00 -1.42
N LEU A 82 8.17 9.57 -1.62
CA LEU A 82 9.38 10.35 -1.36
C LEU A 82 9.61 11.52 -2.33
N GLU A 83 9.07 11.44 -3.55
CA GLU A 83 9.07 12.58 -4.49
C GLU A 83 8.24 13.78 -3.97
N ASP A 84 7.31 13.53 -3.04
CA ASP A 84 6.42 14.52 -2.40
C ASP A 84 5.73 15.50 -3.37
N ARG A 85 5.29 14.97 -4.50
CA ARG A 85 4.54 15.73 -5.51
C ARG A 85 3.05 15.72 -5.21
N ALA A 86 2.35 16.85 -5.34
CA ALA A 86 0.91 16.92 -5.05
C ALA A 86 0.04 16.10 -6.02
N GLU A 87 0.52 15.80 -7.23
CA GLU A 87 -0.28 15.11 -8.25
C GLU A 87 -0.31 13.60 -8.07
N ALA A 88 -1.46 12.99 -8.36
CA ALA A 88 -1.60 11.54 -8.47
C ALA A 88 -1.15 11.06 -9.86
N ARG A 89 -0.52 9.89 -9.92
CA ARG A 89 -0.22 9.20 -11.18
C ARG A 89 -1.35 8.25 -11.55
N PHE A 90 -1.77 8.26 -12.82
CA PHE A 90 -2.80 7.37 -13.36
C PHE A 90 -2.22 6.53 -14.50
N ARG A 91 -2.34 5.20 -14.40
CA ARG A 91 -1.76 4.25 -15.36
C ARG A 91 -2.78 3.23 -15.82
N ARG A 92 -2.53 2.69 -17.01
CA ARG A 92 -3.25 1.56 -17.57
C ARG A 92 -2.42 0.29 -17.48
#